data_AF-A0A067C6D9-F1
#
_entry.id   AF-A0A067C6D9-F1
#
_cell.length_a   1.000
_cell.length_b   1.000
_cell.length_c   1.000
_cell.angle_alpha   90.00
_cell.angle_beta   90.00
_cell.angle_gamma   90.00
#
_symmetry.space_group_name_H-M   'P 1'
#
loop_
_entity.id
_entity.type
_entity.pdbx_description
1 polymer ?
#
loop_
_entity_poly.entity_id
_entity_poly.type
_entity_poly.pdbx_seq_one_letter_code
_entity_poly.pdbx_strand_id
1 'polypeptide(L)'
;MNNKSTLDDYDAILDPRLVQAVRKRVASCRKADFIDVLGSHLLRCRLPLSPQCDVDTVQAFRDAVREDIMLNGVRFVGDHRTEAFVAAVKRIVQKFVPKDQCLEASDRIMRRCSRTHSGTDSYFALQELFGATGLLIKPRPGGTPPLDISLGRDKTGSFKCRISAANLYAIYRHDDIEQLLTHSDHTLAPLVEVDTVIVEVMSFATGATTRTLSLRTPEPQEYLHAEVQELF
;
A
#
# COMPACT_ATOMS: atom_id res chain seq x y z
N MET A 1 18.80 28.76 27.99
CA MET A 1 17.72 27.78 28.21
C MET A 1 17.44 27.09 26.88
N ASN A 2 17.42 25.76 26.90
CA ASN A 2 17.62 24.86 25.75
C ASN A 2 16.67 25.08 24.57
N ASN A 3 17.21 25.54 23.44
CA ASN A 3 16.71 25.14 22.12
C ASN A 3 17.36 23.80 21.78
N LYS A 4 16.73 22.69 22.20
CA LYS A 4 16.95 21.40 21.53
C LYS A 4 16.14 21.46 20.24
N SER A 5 16.81 21.86 19.16
CA SER A 5 16.39 21.47 17.81
C SER A 5 16.39 19.94 17.78
N THR A 6 15.21 19.34 17.84
CA THR A 6 14.99 17.97 17.38
C THR A 6 15.45 17.95 15.92
N LEU A 7 16.60 17.35 15.68
CA LEU A 7 16.92 16.82 14.35
C LEU A 7 15.76 15.90 14.02
N ASP A 8 14.88 16.37 13.15
CA ASP A 8 13.72 15.62 12.69
C ASP A 8 14.21 14.29 12.10
N ASP A 9 13.56 13.23 12.56
CA ASP A 9 13.82 11.82 12.26
C ASP A 9 13.38 11.58 10.80
N TYR A 10 14.18 12.05 9.84
CA TYR A 10 13.84 12.02 8.40
C TYR A 10 13.73 10.60 7.81
N ASP A 11 14.09 9.56 8.57
CA ASP A 11 14.14 8.17 8.08
C ASP A 11 13.00 7.27 8.59
N ALA A 12 12.22 7.70 9.59
CA ALA A 12 11.17 6.86 10.17
C ALA A 12 9.86 6.94 9.35
N ILE A 13 9.36 5.80 8.88
CA ILE A 13 8.07 5.72 8.16
C ILE A 13 6.90 5.80 9.13
N LEU A 14 7.02 5.16 10.30
CA LEU A 14 5.97 5.08 11.31
C LEU A 14 6.37 5.81 12.60
N ASP A 15 5.37 6.11 13.43
CA ASP A 15 5.61 6.65 14.78
C ASP A 15 6.51 5.68 15.59
N PRO A 16 7.71 6.12 16.02
CA PRO A 16 8.63 5.27 16.78
C PRO A 16 8.02 4.67 18.05
N ARG A 17 7.04 5.34 18.68
CA ARG A 17 6.35 4.83 19.87
C ARG A 17 5.47 3.62 19.54
N LEU A 18 4.76 3.67 18.41
CA LEU A 18 3.99 2.55 17.90
C LEU A 18 4.93 1.37 17.59
N VAL A 19 6.01 1.65 16.86
CA VAL A 19 7.01 0.64 16.49
C VAL A 19 7.58 -0.06 17.73
N GLN A 20 7.99 0.71 18.74
CA GLN A 20 8.51 0.16 19.99
C GLN A 20 7.46 -0.70 20.73
N ALA A 21 6.21 -0.26 20.79
CA ALA A 21 5.13 -1.00 21.44
C ALA A 21 4.84 -2.33 20.73
N VAL A 22 4.83 -2.33 19.40
CA VAL A 22 4.64 -3.53 18.58
C VAL A 22 5.82 -4.50 18.75
N ARG A 23 7.06 -4.01 18.59
CA ARG A 23 8.27 -4.84 18.73
C ARG A 23 8.34 -5.53 20.10
N LYS A 24 7.96 -4.83 21.18
CA LYS A 24 7.92 -5.42 22.52
C LYS A 24 6.97 -6.61 22.61
N ARG A 25 5.83 -6.58 21.92
CA ARG A 25 4.83 -7.65 21.95
C ARG A 25 5.24 -8.86 21.11
N VAL A 26 5.90 -8.64 19.97
CA VAL A 26 6.35 -9.73 19.08
C VAL A 26 7.77 -10.23 19.41
N ALA A 27 8.41 -9.73 20.47
CA ALA A 27 9.79 -10.04 20.82
C ALA A 27 10.10 -11.53 21.03
N SER A 28 9.09 -12.35 21.38
CA SER A 28 9.25 -13.80 21.54
C SER A 28 9.23 -14.58 20.22
N CYS A 29 8.94 -13.90 19.10
CA CYS A 29 8.78 -14.45 17.77
C CYS A 29 7.75 -15.60 17.67
N ARG A 30 6.80 -15.69 18.60
CA ARG A 30 5.69 -16.67 18.54
C ARG A 30 4.62 -16.18 17.59
N LYS A 31 4.10 -17.08 16.74
CA LYS A 31 2.99 -16.81 15.81
C LYS A 31 1.81 -16.09 16.48
N ALA A 32 1.40 -16.56 17.65
CA ALA A 32 0.28 -15.99 18.39
C ALA A 32 0.47 -14.50 18.72
N ASP A 33 1.70 -14.07 19.02
CA ASP A 33 1.99 -12.67 19.36
C ASP A 33 1.84 -11.75 18.12
N PHE A 34 2.22 -12.22 16.93
CA PHE A 34 1.99 -11.49 15.68
C PHE A 34 0.51 -11.35 15.38
N ILE A 35 -0.24 -12.45 15.47
CA ILE A 35 -1.69 -12.45 15.20
C ILE A 35 -2.42 -11.54 16.20
N ASP A 36 -2.06 -11.61 17.48
CA ASP A 36 -2.61 -10.77 18.53
C ASP A 36 -2.32 -9.28 18.29
N VAL A 37 -1.09 -8.93 17.87
CA VAL A 37 -0.73 -7.55 17.53
C VAL A 37 -1.48 -7.03 16.30
N LEU A 38 -1.54 -7.81 15.21
CA LEU A 38 -2.30 -7.47 14.00
C LEU A 38 -3.79 -7.28 14.30
N GLY A 39 -4.34 -8.08 15.21
CA GLY A 39 -5.73 -7.97 15.66
C GLY A 39 -5.98 -6.89 16.72
N SER A 40 -4.95 -6.21 17.23
CA SER A 40 -5.06 -5.27 18.35
C SER A 40 -5.33 -3.83 17.92
N HIS A 41 -5.81 -3.02 18.85
CA HIS A 41 -6.08 -1.59 18.63
C HIS A 41 -4.86 -0.78 18.15
N LEU A 42 -3.63 -1.27 18.38
CA LEU A 42 -2.41 -0.61 17.90
C LEU A 42 -2.35 -0.55 16.37
N LEU A 43 -2.81 -1.60 15.68
CA LEU A 43 -2.73 -1.73 14.22
C LEU A 43 -4.09 -1.76 13.52
N ARG A 44 -5.21 -1.75 14.27
CA ARG A 44 -6.56 -1.55 13.70
C ARG A 44 -6.74 -0.16 13.09
N CYS A 45 -5.99 0.83 13.55
CA CYS A 45 -6.06 2.19 13.03
C CYS A 45 -5.30 2.29 11.70
N ARG A 46 -5.81 3.15 10.81
CA ARG A 46 -5.11 3.57 9.58
C ARG A 46 -3.87 4.39 9.97
N LEU A 47 -2.69 3.83 9.73
CA LEU A 47 -1.41 4.48 10.03
C LEU A 47 -1.14 5.57 8.99
N PRO A 48 -0.88 6.83 9.40
CA PRO A 48 -0.58 7.89 8.43
C PRO A 48 0.75 7.63 7.73
N LEU A 49 0.81 7.92 6.44
CA LEU A 49 2.04 7.90 5.64
C LEU A 49 2.33 9.28 5.06
N SER A 50 3.59 9.55 4.73
CA SER A 50 3.99 10.78 4.03
C SER A 50 3.22 10.92 2.72
N PRO A 51 2.67 12.12 2.41
CA PRO A 51 2.03 12.38 1.13
C PRO A 51 3.05 12.55 0.00
N GLN A 52 4.35 12.58 0.25
CA GLN A 52 5.39 12.70 -0.78
C GLN A 52 5.37 11.49 -1.73
N CYS A 53 5.65 11.71 -3.02
CA CYS A 53 5.84 10.66 -4.00
C CYS A 53 7.01 11.04 -4.90
N ASP A 54 8.06 10.25 -4.79
CA ASP A 54 9.32 10.44 -5.53
C ASP A 54 9.33 9.68 -6.86
N VAL A 55 8.23 8.99 -7.18
CA VAL A 55 8.08 8.32 -8.47
C VAL A 55 7.80 9.37 -9.54
N ASP A 56 8.67 9.43 -10.54
CA ASP A 56 8.47 10.25 -11.73
C ASP A 56 7.50 9.58 -12.72
N THR A 57 7.06 10.35 -13.71
CA THR A 57 6.12 9.90 -14.73
C THR A 57 6.64 8.70 -15.51
N VAL A 58 7.94 8.68 -15.85
CA VAL A 58 8.54 7.62 -16.68
C VAL A 58 8.52 6.30 -15.93
N GLN A 59 8.90 6.31 -14.65
CA GLN A 59 8.84 5.15 -13.78
C GLN A 59 7.40 4.69 -13.57
N ALA A 60 6.46 5.61 -13.36
CA ALA A 60 5.04 5.29 -13.21
C ALA A 60 4.47 4.57 -14.45
N PHE A 61 4.83 4.99 -15.65
CA PHE A 61 4.44 4.31 -16.88
C PHE A 61 5.05 2.91 -17.00
N ARG A 62 6.33 2.74 -16.64
CA ARG A 62 6.99 1.43 -16.63
C ARG A 62 6.33 0.46 -15.65
N ASP A 63 5.95 0.96 -14.49
CA ASP A 63 5.26 0.17 -13.48
C ASP A 63 3.87 -0.21 -13.98
N ALA A 64 3.08 0.74 -14.50
CA ALA A 64 1.71 0.51 -14.96
C ALA A 64 1.58 -0.60 -16.03
N VAL A 65 2.62 -0.84 -16.84
CA VAL A 65 2.64 -1.97 -17.79
C VAL A 65 2.56 -3.33 -17.10
N ARG A 66 3.14 -3.45 -15.91
CA ARG A 66 3.19 -4.68 -15.10
C ARG A 66 1.97 -4.82 -14.19
N GLU A 67 1.23 -3.73 -14.00
CA GLU A 67 0.10 -3.69 -13.08
C GLU A 67 -1.18 -4.28 -13.67
N ASP A 68 -1.98 -4.83 -12.76
CA ASP A 68 -3.39 -5.08 -12.98
C ASP A 68 -4.17 -3.91 -12.37
N ILE A 69 -4.96 -3.21 -13.18
CA ILE A 69 -5.57 -1.93 -12.79
C ILE A 69 -7.09 -2.00 -12.96
N MET A 70 -7.80 -1.58 -11.93
CA MET A 70 -9.23 -1.28 -11.95
C MET A 70 -9.45 0.22 -11.79
N LEU A 71 -10.23 0.83 -12.68
CA LEU A 71 -10.66 2.22 -12.57
C LEU A 71 -12.18 2.27 -12.57
N ASN A 72 -12.77 2.80 -11.51
CA ASN A 72 -14.21 2.88 -11.29
C ASN A 72 -14.93 1.53 -11.49
N GLY A 73 -14.34 0.45 -10.97
CA GLY A 73 -14.87 -0.90 -11.10
C GLY A 73 -14.61 -1.58 -12.45
N VAL A 74 -14.01 -0.89 -13.44
CA VAL A 74 -13.67 -1.46 -14.74
C VAL A 74 -12.21 -1.89 -14.75
N ARG A 75 -11.96 -3.17 -15.04
CA ARG A 75 -10.62 -3.74 -15.15
C ARG A 75 -10.02 -3.55 -16.54
N PHE A 76 -8.76 -3.15 -16.61
CA PHE A 76 -8.03 -2.91 -17.86
C PHE A 76 -7.18 -4.13 -18.21
N VAL A 77 -7.47 -4.77 -19.35
CA VAL A 77 -6.84 -6.03 -19.79
C VAL A 77 -6.43 -5.96 -21.27
N GLY A 78 -5.52 -6.84 -21.69
CA GLY A 78 -5.02 -6.93 -23.08
C GLY A 78 -3.80 -6.05 -23.40
N ASP A 79 -3.37 -6.10 -24.65
CA ASP A 79 -2.05 -5.60 -25.12
C ASP A 79 -1.92 -4.05 -25.12
N HIS A 80 -3.02 -3.32 -24.93
CA HIS A 80 -3.07 -1.85 -24.86
C HIS A 80 -3.75 -1.33 -23.59
N ARG A 81 -3.76 -2.16 -22.52
CA ARG A 81 -4.46 -1.85 -21.28
C ARG A 81 -3.96 -0.55 -20.63
N THR A 82 -2.66 -0.28 -20.70
CA THR A 82 -2.05 0.90 -20.08
C THR A 82 -2.44 2.17 -20.81
N GLU A 83 -2.42 2.16 -22.14
CA GLU A 83 -2.87 3.28 -22.99
C GLU A 83 -4.36 3.55 -22.81
N ALA A 84 -5.17 2.49 -22.76
CA ALA A 84 -6.61 2.59 -22.50
C ALA A 84 -6.88 3.19 -21.12
N PHE A 85 -6.14 2.77 -20.09
CA PHE A 85 -6.22 3.31 -18.74
C PHE A 85 -5.87 4.81 -18.71
N VAL A 86 -4.73 5.18 -19.32
CA VAL A 86 -4.28 6.58 -19.39
C VAL A 86 -5.30 7.44 -20.14
N ALA A 87 -5.87 6.94 -21.24
CA ALA A 87 -6.91 7.63 -21.98
C ALA A 87 -8.20 7.79 -21.16
N ALA A 88 -8.58 6.78 -20.37
CA ALA A 88 -9.74 6.84 -19.49
C ALA A 88 -9.55 7.87 -18.37
N VAL A 89 -8.39 7.88 -17.70
CA VAL A 89 -8.04 8.88 -16.68
C VAL A 89 -8.13 10.29 -17.28
N LYS A 90 -7.46 10.53 -18.43
CA LYS A 90 -7.50 11.83 -19.12
C LYS A 90 -8.92 12.28 -19.43
N ARG A 91 -9.76 11.39 -19.98
CA ARG A 91 -11.16 11.68 -20.31
C ARG A 91 -12.00 12.02 -19.08
N ILE A 92 -11.78 11.34 -17.95
CA ILE A 92 -12.51 11.62 -16.72
C ILE A 92 -12.05 12.95 -16.13
N VAL A 93 -10.73 13.17 -16.01
CA VAL A 93 -10.16 14.42 -15.50
C VAL A 93 -10.66 15.63 -16.30
N GLN A 94 -10.67 15.55 -17.64
CA GLN A 94 -11.15 16.61 -18.52
C GLN A 94 -12.62 17.01 -18.32
N LYS A 95 -13.44 16.15 -17.72
CA LYS A 95 -14.84 16.48 -17.40
C LYS A 95 -14.98 17.33 -16.14
N PHE A 96 -14.00 17.31 -15.25
CA PHE A 96 -14.14 17.83 -13.89
C PHE A 96 -13.06 18.84 -13.48
N VAL A 97 -11.95 18.90 -14.21
CA VAL A 97 -10.81 19.78 -13.93
C VAL A 97 -10.65 20.79 -15.08
N PRO A 98 -10.26 22.06 -14.79
CA PRO A 98 -9.95 23.05 -15.82
C PRO A 98 -8.91 22.54 -16.84
N LYS A 99 -9.04 22.96 -18.10
CA LYS A 99 -8.23 22.44 -19.23
C LYS A 99 -6.73 22.63 -19.02
N ASP A 100 -6.33 23.75 -18.45
CA ASP A 100 -4.96 24.12 -18.11
C ASP A 100 -4.35 23.23 -17.01
N GLN A 101 -5.18 22.61 -16.16
CA GLN A 101 -4.76 21.76 -15.05
C GLN A 101 -4.91 20.25 -15.35
N CYS A 102 -5.55 19.88 -16.46
CA CYS A 102 -5.84 18.48 -16.79
C CYS A 102 -4.59 17.61 -16.92
N LEU A 103 -3.51 18.15 -17.48
CA LEU A 103 -2.27 17.40 -17.68
C LEU A 103 -1.61 17.09 -16.33
N GLU A 104 -1.45 18.10 -15.48
CA GLU A 104 -0.89 17.96 -14.14
C GLU A 104 -1.72 17.00 -13.27
N ALA A 105 -3.05 17.14 -13.30
CA ALA A 105 -3.94 16.26 -12.56
C ALA A 105 -3.84 14.80 -13.03
N SER A 106 -3.80 14.57 -14.35
CA SER A 106 -3.64 13.23 -14.91
C SER A 106 -2.28 12.63 -14.57
N ASP A 107 -1.21 13.40 -14.72
CA ASP A 107 0.16 12.98 -14.37
C ASP A 107 0.28 12.62 -12.89
N ARG A 108 -0.27 13.47 -12.02
CA ARG A 108 -0.32 13.22 -10.57
C ARG A 108 -1.03 11.90 -10.26
N ILE A 109 -2.18 11.61 -10.89
CA ILE A 109 -2.87 10.31 -10.73
C ILE A 109 -1.96 9.17 -11.16
N MET A 110 -1.36 9.26 -12.35
CA MET A 110 -0.51 8.21 -12.90
C MET A 110 0.67 7.88 -11.99
N ARG A 111 1.37 8.89 -11.47
CA ARG A 111 2.52 8.69 -10.56
C ARG A 111 2.13 7.95 -9.28
N ARG A 112 0.94 8.23 -8.74
CA ARG A 112 0.41 7.53 -7.54
C ARG A 112 -0.11 6.12 -7.81
N CYS A 113 -0.29 5.74 -9.06
CA CYS A 113 -0.62 4.36 -9.44
C CYS A 113 0.62 3.45 -9.49
N SER A 114 1.81 3.95 -9.18
CA SER A 114 3.01 3.11 -9.10
C SER A 114 2.99 2.25 -7.83
N ARG A 115 3.01 0.93 -8.00
CA ARG A 115 3.20 -0.01 -6.87
C ARG A 115 4.62 0.02 -6.32
N THR A 116 5.60 0.53 -7.06
CA THR A 116 6.93 0.79 -6.49
C THR A 116 6.83 1.72 -5.29
N HIS A 117 6.00 2.76 -5.38
CA HIS A 117 5.77 3.68 -4.26
C HIS A 117 5.07 3.00 -3.08
N SER A 118 3.91 2.38 -3.30
CA SER A 118 3.14 1.75 -2.21
C SER A 118 3.80 0.49 -1.63
N GLY A 119 4.51 -0.28 -2.46
CA GLY A 119 5.25 -1.46 -2.05
C GLY A 119 6.48 -1.13 -1.21
N THR A 120 7.16 -0.02 -1.53
CA THR A 120 8.29 0.49 -0.72
C THR A 120 7.81 0.85 0.69
N ASP A 121 6.78 1.70 0.80
CA ASP A 121 6.22 2.10 2.10
C ASP A 121 5.72 0.90 2.90
N SER A 122 5.03 -0.04 2.23
CA SER A 122 4.51 -1.25 2.87
C SER A 122 5.63 -2.12 3.43
N TYR A 123 6.69 -2.34 2.65
CA TYR A 123 7.81 -3.18 3.04
C TYR A 123 8.57 -2.58 4.23
N PHE A 124 8.91 -1.29 4.15
CA PHE A 124 9.65 -0.63 5.22
C PHE A 124 8.81 -0.47 6.49
N ALA A 125 7.51 -0.19 6.38
CA ALA A 125 6.61 -0.21 7.54
C ALA A 125 6.57 -1.60 8.22
N LEU A 126 6.50 -2.67 7.44
CA LEU A 126 6.58 -4.04 7.98
C LEU A 126 7.95 -4.32 8.61
N GLN A 127 9.04 -3.87 7.99
CA GLN A 127 10.39 -4.03 8.51
C GLN A 127 10.58 -3.27 9.82
N GLU A 128 10.01 -2.06 9.95
CA GLU A 128 9.99 -1.32 11.21
C GLU A 128 9.20 -2.07 12.28
N LEU A 129 7.98 -2.52 11.99
CA LEU A 129 7.11 -3.17 12.97
C LEU A 129 7.60 -4.56 13.39
N PHE A 130 7.99 -5.39 12.43
CA PHE A 130 8.17 -6.84 12.61
C PHE A 130 9.57 -7.34 12.27
N GLY A 131 10.45 -6.49 11.73
CA GLY A 131 11.84 -6.86 11.46
C GLY A 131 12.58 -7.20 12.75
N ALA A 132 13.16 -8.39 12.80
CA ALA A 132 14.00 -8.87 13.89
C ALA A 132 15.07 -9.83 13.37
N THR A 133 16.16 -9.99 14.13
CA THR A 133 17.18 -11.00 13.83
C THR A 133 16.53 -12.39 13.80
N GLY A 134 16.75 -13.14 12.71
CA GLY A 134 16.16 -14.46 12.53
C GLY A 134 14.79 -14.47 11.86
N LEU A 135 14.26 -13.31 11.45
CA LEU A 135 13.04 -13.22 10.65
C LEU A 135 13.32 -12.65 9.25
N LEU A 136 12.60 -13.19 8.27
CA LEU A 136 12.66 -12.74 6.88
C LEU A 136 11.27 -12.36 6.38
N ILE A 137 11.13 -11.14 5.87
CA ILE A 137 9.90 -10.65 5.27
C ILE A 137 10.03 -10.76 3.75
N LYS A 138 9.09 -11.44 3.09
CA LYS A 138 9.07 -11.61 1.62
C LYS A 138 7.68 -11.36 1.06
N PRO A 139 7.56 -10.87 -0.18
CA PRO A 139 6.29 -10.87 -0.89
C PRO A 139 5.70 -12.29 -0.98
N ARG A 140 4.38 -12.43 -0.86
CA ARG A 140 3.70 -13.73 -1.03
C ARG A 140 3.68 -14.16 -2.50
N PRO A 141 3.86 -15.46 -2.79
CA PRO A 141 3.59 -16.01 -4.11
C PRO A 141 2.07 -15.99 -4.37
N GLY A 142 1.65 -15.96 -5.65
CA GLY A 142 0.22 -15.99 -6.03
C GLY A 142 -0.33 -14.70 -6.62
N GLY A 143 0.54 -13.70 -6.84
CA GLY A 143 0.15 -12.42 -7.43
C GLY A 143 -0.40 -11.44 -6.40
N THR A 144 -0.61 -10.20 -6.84
CA THR A 144 -1.08 -9.13 -5.97
C THR A 144 -2.44 -8.65 -6.47
N PRO A 145 -3.39 -8.28 -5.59
CA PRO A 145 -4.66 -7.74 -6.03
C PRO A 145 -4.50 -6.54 -6.98
N PRO A 146 -5.46 -6.32 -7.89
CA PRO A 146 -5.44 -5.17 -8.77
C PRO A 146 -5.34 -3.87 -7.97
N LEU A 147 -4.66 -2.88 -8.55
CA LEU A 147 -4.77 -1.50 -8.06
C LEU A 147 -6.21 -1.03 -8.29
N ASP A 148 -6.89 -0.66 -7.21
CA ASP A 148 -8.27 -0.19 -7.27
C ASP A 148 -8.30 1.34 -7.20
N ILE A 149 -8.75 1.95 -8.28
CA ILE A 149 -8.78 3.39 -8.48
C ILE A 149 -10.23 3.83 -8.60
N SER A 150 -10.63 4.77 -7.75
CA SER A 150 -11.90 5.46 -7.86
C SER A 150 -11.66 6.93 -8.20
N LEU A 151 -12.26 7.42 -9.27
CA LEU A 151 -12.09 8.76 -9.79
C LEU A 151 -13.47 9.36 -10.09
N GLY A 152 -13.84 10.41 -9.37
CA GLY A 152 -15.17 10.98 -9.46
C GLY A 152 -15.38 12.14 -8.50
N ARG A 153 -16.63 12.60 -8.38
CA ARG A 153 -17.02 13.59 -7.38
C ARG A 153 -17.47 12.88 -6.11
N ASP A 154 -17.10 13.43 -4.96
CA ASP A 154 -17.66 13.00 -3.68
C ASP A 154 -19.08 13.57 -3.46
N LYS A 155 -19.68 13.24 -2.30
CA LYS A 155 -20.99 13.75 -1.86
C LYS A 155 -21.09 15.29 -1.86
N THR A 156 -19.96 15.99 -1.74
CA THR A 156 -19.90 17.46 -1.73
C THR A 156 -19.72 18.05 -3.13
N GLY A 157 -19.61 17.20 -4.16
CA GLY A 157 -19.36 17.60 -5.54
C GLY A 157 -17.88 17.84 -5.86
N SER A 158 -16.98 17.63 -4.90
CA SER A 158 -15.55 17.86 -5.07
C SER A 158 -14.92 16.70 -5.84
N PHE A 159 -14.17 17.01 -6.91
CA PHE A 159 -13.48 15.98 -7.68
C PHE A 159 -12.31 15.40 -6.89
N LYS A 160 -12.31 14.07 -6.73
CA LYS A 160 -11.35 13.30 -5.93
C LYS A 160 -10.89 12.06 -6.68
N CYS A 161 -9.70 11.62 -6.32
CA CYS A 161 -9.17 10.31 -6.70
C CYS A 161 -8.84 9.54 -5.43
N ARG A 162 -9.30 8.31 -5.32
CA ARG A 162 -8.84 7.33 -4.35
C ARG A 162 -8.09 6.23 -5.07
N ILE A 163 -6.92 5.87 -4.57
CA ILE A 163 -6.11 4.76 -5.04
C ILE A 163 -5.92 3.81 -3.86
N SER A 164 -6.24 2.54 -4.05
CA SER A 164 -6.06 1.48 -3.07
C SER A 164 -5.11 0.43 -3.63
N ALA A 165 -3.98 0.24 -2.94
CA ALA A 165 -2.96 -0.72 -3.31
C ALA A 165 -2.75 -1.71 -2.17
N ALA A 166 -3.07 -2.98 -2.45
CA ALA A 166 -2.72 -4.08 -1.54
C ALA A 166 -1.31 -4.60 -1.88
N ASN A 167 -0.48 -4.84 -0.87
CA ASN A 167 0.79 -5.54 -1.02
C ASN A 167 0.82 -6.69 0.00
N LEU A 168 1.14 -7.89 -0.48
CA LEU A 168 0.94 -9.12 0.27
C LEU A 168 2.30 -9.68 0.70
N TYR A 169 2.50 -9.89 1.99
CA TYR A 169 3.78 -10.34 2.55
C TYR A 169 3.61 -11.56 3.46
N ALA A 170 4.70 -12.28 3.63
CA ALA A 170 4.84 -13.37 4.56
C ALA A 170 6.12 -13.18 5.36
N ILE A 171 6.03 -13.49 6.65
CA ILE A 171 7.15 -13.48 7.58
C ILE A 171 7.54 -14.93 7.83
N TYR A 172 8.83 -15.21 7.71
CA TYR A 172 9.42 -16.55 7.87
C TYR A 172 10.50 -16.50 8.95
N ARG A 173 10.74 -17.64 9.61
CA ARG A 173 11.92 -17.79 10.46
C ARG A 173 13.12 -18.21 9.60
N HIS A 174 14.30 -17.70 9.91
CA HIS A 174 15.53 -18.10 9.24
C HIS A 174 15.80 -19.60 9.41
N ASP A 175 15.60 -20.14 10.62
CA ASP A 175 15.79 -21.57 10.90
C ASP A 175 14.93 -22.46 9.98
N ASP A 176 13.69 -22.03 9.68
CA ASP A 176 12.80 -22.76 8.77
C ASP A 176 13.30 -22.70 7.32
N ILE A 177 13.95 -21.61 6.92
CA ILE A 177 14.53 -21.43 5.59
C ILE A 177 15.79 -22.28 5.42
N GLU A 178 16.65 -22.35 6.43
CA GLU A 178 17.87 -23.18 6.40
C GLU A 178 17.53 -24.67 6.26
N GLN A 179 16.40 -25.12 6.82
CA GLN A 179 15.91 -26.49 6.67
C GLN A 179 15.54 -26.84 5.21
N LEU A 180 15.14 -25.87 4.38
CA LEU A 180 14.88 -26.11 2.94
C LEU A 180 16.15 -26.44 2.16
N LEU A 181 17.30 -25.91 2.57
CA LEU A 181 18.58 -26.19 1.92
C LEU A 181 19.02 -27.64 2.14
N THR A 182 18.44 -28.31 3.14
CA THR A 182 18.78 -29.70 3.52
C THR A 182 17.72 -30.71 3.10
N HIS A 183 16.49 -30.29 2.81
CA HIS A 183 15.37 -31.18 2.47
C HIS A 183 14.58 -30.66 1.27
N SER A 184 14.72 -31.36 0.13
CA SER A 184 14.17 -30.96 -1.17
C SER A 184 12.64 -31.01 -1.31
N ASP A 185 11.92 -31.66 -0.38
CA ASP A 185 10.46 -31.87 -0.47
C ASP A 185 9.63 -31.01 0.53
N HIS A 186 10.24 -30.04 1.21
CA HIS A 186 9.52 -29.19 2.16
C HIS A 186 9.05 -27.88 1.53
N THR A 187 7.76 -27.59 1.70
CA THR A 187 7.19 -26.27 1.42
C THR A 187 7.31 -25.40 2.67
N LEU A 188 7.94 -24.23 2.53
CA LEU A 188 8.13 -23.30 3.63
C LEU A 188 6.80 -22.68 4.04
N ALA A 189 6.27 -23.07 5.19
CA ALA A 189 5.10 -22.42 5.75
C ALA A 189 5.50 -21.07 6.38
N PRO A 190 4.77 -19.98 6.10
CA PRO A 190 5.04 -18.71 6.76
C PRO A 190 4.68 -18.77 8.25
N LEU A 191 5.47 -18.07 9.07
CA LEU A 191 5.14 -17.83 10.47
C LEU A 191 3.81 -17.08 10.56
N VAL A 192 3.68 -16.01 9.78
CA VAL A 192 2.46 -15.22 9.63
C VAL A 192 2.43 -14.59 8.24
N GLU A 193 1.23 -14.50 7.67
CA GLU A 193 0.96 -13.74 6.46
C GLU A 193 0.35 -12.40 6.84
N VAL A 194 0.73 -11.35 6.12
CA VAL A 194 0.31 -9.98 6.39
C VAL A 194 -0.05 -9.29 5.09
N ASP A 195 -1.27 -8.74 5.06
CA ASP A 195 -1.75 -7.91 3.97
C ASP A 195 -1.61 -6.46 4.39
N THR A 196 -0.86 -5.71 3.61
CA THR A 196 -0.84 -4.25 3.73
C THR A 196 -1.77 -3.66 2.70
N VAL A 197 -2.55 -2.66 3.10
CA VAL A 197 -3.40 -1.88 2.20
C VAL A 197 -3.07 -0.42 2.38
N ILE A 198 -2.54 0.19 1.33
CA ILE A 198 -2.34 1.63 1.27
C ILE A 198 -3.51 2.27 0.53
N VAL A 199 -4.17 3.21 1.20
CA VAL A 199 -5.21 4.05 0.61
C VAL A 199 -4.67 5.47 0.51
N GLU A 200 -4.62 5.98 -0.71
CA GLU A 200 -4.29 7.35 -1.03
C GLU A 200 -5.54 8.08 -1.54
N VAL A 201 -5.83 9.26 -0.98
CA VAL A 201 -6.93 10.12 -1.41
C VAL A 201 -6.40 11.49 -1.79
N MET A 202 -6.67 11.89 -3.02
CA MET A 202 -6.31 13.18 -3.59
C MET A 202 -7.56 14.04 -3.81
N SER A 203 -7.50 15.28 -3.34
CA SER A 203 -8.50 16.31 -3.62
C SER A 203 -7.93 17.29 -4.64
N PHE A 204 -8.55 17.36 -5.81
CA PHE A 204 -8.12 18.31 -6.85
C PHE A 204 -8.60 19.73 -6.55
N ALA A 205 -9.65 19.89 -5.73
CA ALA A 205 -10.13 21.19 -5.31
C ALA A 205 -9.20 21.90 -4.32
N THR A 206 -8.56 21.14 -3.42
CA THR A 206 -7.69 21.68 -2.35
C THR A 206 -6.21 21.41 -2.60
N GLY A 207 -5.88 20.58 -3.59
CA GLY A 207 -4.53 20.09 -3.82
C GLY A 207 -4.02 19.09 -2.77
N ALA A 208 -4.80 18.77 -1.73
CA ALA A 208 -4.38 17.91 -0.63
C ALA A 208 -4.28 16.43 -1.06
N THR A 209 -3.26 15.75 -0.55
CA THR A 209 -3.11 14.28 -0.59
C THR A 209 -3.09 13.77 0.84
N THR A 210 -3.84 12.70 1.11
CA THR A 210 -3.74 11.92 2.35
C THR A 210 -3.40 10.49 2.01
N ARG A 211 -2.51 9.88 2.79
CA ARG A 211 -2.08 8.49 2.60
C ARG A 211 -2.15 7.76 3.93
N THR A 212 -2.70 6.56 3.88
CA THR A 212 -2.83 5.72 5.07
C THR A 212 -2.51 4.27 4.74
N LEU A 213 -1.87 3.59 5.68
CA LEU A 213 -1.52 2.18 5.66
C LEU A 213 -2.39 1.43 6.67
N SER A 214 -2.95 0.29 6.27
CA SER A 214 -3.59 -0.67 7.17
C SER A 214 -2.88 -2.01 7.05
N LEU A 215 -2.81 -2.75 8.16
CA LEU A 215 -2.25 -4.09 8.19
C LEU A 215 -3.32 -5.06 8.68
N ARG A 216 -3.46 -6.20 8.03
CA ARG A 216 -4.38 -7.26 8.46
C ARG A 216 -3.81 -8.64 8.17
N THR A 217 -4.30 -9.63 8.90
CA THR A 217 -4.15 -11.02 8.47
C THR A 217 -4.99 -11.24 7.21
N PRO A 218 -4.57 -12.11 6.28
CA PRO A 218 -5.41 -12.47 5.15
C PRO A 218 -6.78 -12.94 5.63
N GLU A 219 -7.84 -12.39 5.07
CA GLU A 219 -9.17 -12.96 5.24
C GLU A 219 -9.17 -14.34 4.54
N PRO A 220 -9.82 -15.38 5.11
CA PRO A 220 -10.08 -16.60 4.35
C PRO A 220 -10.75 -16.20 3.03
N GLN A 221 -10.35 -16.84 1.92
CA GLN A 221 -10.77 -16.53 0.55
C GLN A 221 -12.29 -16.58 0.36
N GLU A 222 -13.02 -15.61 0.89
CA GLU A 222 -14.32 -15.20 0.41
C GLU A 222 -14.07 -13.91 -0.36
N TYR A 223 -14.07 -14.07 -1.68
CA TYR A 223 -14.13 -12.98 -2.64
C TYR A 223 -15.12 -11.91 -2.18
N LEU A 224 -14.62 -10.77 -1.72
CA LEU A 224 -15.45 -9.61 -1.47
C LEU A 224 -14.81 -8.39 -2.13
N HIS A 225 -15.24 -8.20 -3.38
CA HIS A 225 -15.73 -6.90 -3.82
C HIS A 225 -16.79 -6.40 -2.82
N ALA A 226 -16.37 -5.95 -1.65
CA ALA A 226 -17.21 -5.25 -0.70
C ALA A 226 -16.37 -4.23 0.06
N GLU A 227 -15.96 -3.19 -0.65
CA GLU A 227 -15.78 -1.87 -0.05
C GLU A 227 -15.89 -0.79 -1.15
N VAL A 228 -16.97 -0.86 -1.94
CA VAL A 228 -17.48 0.30 -2.69
C VAL A 228 -18.36 1.18 -1.79
N GLN A 229 -18.56 0.81 -0.51
CA GLN A 229 -19.62 1.36 0.32
C GLN A 229 -19.32 2.61 1.16
N GLU A 230 -18.16 3.24 1.09
CA GLU A 230 -17.96 4.53 1.78
C GLU A 230 -17.42 5.67 0.92
N LEU A 231 -17.48 5.55 -0.41
CA LEU A 231 -17.21 6.67 -1.31
C LEU A 231 -18.26 6.85 -2.40
N PHE A 232 -19.54 6.77 -2.00
CA PHE A 232 -20.66 7.49 -2.64
C PHE A 232 -21.72 7.85 -1.60
#